data_AF-A0A4Y8MHP7-F1
#
_entry.id   AF-A0A4Y8MHP7-F1
#
_cell.length_a   1.000
_cell.length_b   1.000
_cell.length_c   1.000
_cell.angle_alpha   90.00
_cell.angle_beta   90.00
_cell.angle_gamma   90.00
#
_symmetry.space_group_name_H-M   'P 1'
#
loop_
_entity.id
_entity.type
_entity.pdbx_description
1 polymer ?
#
loop_
_entity_poly.entity_id
_entity_poly.type
_entity_poly.pdbx_seq_one_letter_code
_entity_poly.pdbx_strand_id
1 'polypeptide(L)'
;MKESKVSVLVGDGVVTVKREGSNRALQANILGTVEADGVQVLCLDRLVHASHEQQFGEWTLAGAVTTLLSRPLKLEAAALQ
;
A
#
# COMPACT_ATOMS: atom_id res chain seq x y z
N MET A 1 -24.88 -7.58 7.19
CA MET A 1 -23.51 -8.03 6.87
C MET A 1 -22.68 -7.89 8.14
N LYS A 2 -21.92 -8.91 8.55
CA LYS A 2 -21.04 -8.80 9.73
C LYS A 2 -19.85 -7.90 9.34
N GLU A 3 -19.78 -6.71 9.91
CA GLU A 3 -18.54 -5.92 9.89
C GLU A 3 -17.45 -6.77 10.54
N SER A 4 -16.54 -7.28 9.71
CA SER A 4 -15.39 -8.01 10.24
C SER A 4 -14.45 -6.97 10.82
N LYS A 5 -14.13 -7.07 12.10
CA LYS A 5 -13.20 -6.14 12.75
C LYS A 5 -11.82 -6.32 12.12
N VAL A 6 -11.30 -5.27 11.49
CA VAL A 6 -9.99 -5.26 10.85
C VAL A 6 -9.09 -4.30 11.60
N SER A 7 -7.89 -4.76 11.96
CA SER A 7 -6.84 -3.94 12.56
C SER A 7 -5.75 -3.68 11.54
N VAL A 8 -5.38 -2.40 11.38
CA VAL A 8 -4.30 -1.95 10.51
C VAL A 8 -3.15 -1.45 11.38
N LEU A 9 -1.95 -1.97 11.13
CA LEU A 9 -0.70 -1.54 11.77
C LEU A 9 0.24 -1.05 10.68
N VAL A 10 0.75 0.16 10.85
CA VAL A 10 1.75 0.77 9.95
C VAL A 10 3.08 0.81 10.70
N GLY A 11 4.10 0.17 10.14
CA GLY A 11 5.48 0.15 10.67
C GLY A 11 6.49 0.41 9.57
N ASP A 12 7.79 0.26 9.88
CA ASP A 12 8.96 0.55 9.02
C ASP A 12 8.81 0.09 7.55
N GLY A 13 8.14 0.90 6.72
CA GLY A 13 7.88 0.59 5.32
C GLY A 13 6.89 -0.56 5.07
N VAL A 14 6.12 -1.02 6.06
CA VAL A 14 5.19 -2.15 5.93
C VAL A 14 3.84 -1.85 6.58
N VAL A 15 2.75 -2.20 5.88
CA VAL A 15 1.40 -2.23 6.43
C VAL A 15 1.00 -3.67 6.70
N THR A 16 0.55 -3.93 7.93
CA THR A 16 -0.01 -5.21 8.36
C THR A 16 -1.51 -5.07 8.60
N VAL A 17 -2.30 -5.89 7.92
CA VAL A 17 -3.75 -5.97 8.06
C VAL A 17 -4.12 -7.30 8.71
N LYS A 18 -4.75 -7.24 9.89
CA LYS A 18 -5.23 -8.42 10.63
C LYS A 18 -6.74 -8.39 10.72
N ARG A 19 -7.39 -9.46 10.23
CA ARG A 19 -8.84 -9.65 10.37
C ARG A 19 -9.14 -10.49 11.61
N GLU A 20 -10.13 -10.09 12.38
CA GLU A 20 -10.64 -10.90 13.48
C GLU A 20 -11.19 -12.23 12.96
N GLY A 21 -10.83 -13.35 13.61
CA GLY A 21 -11.18 -14.70 13.16
C GLY A 21 -10.27 -15.29 12.08
N SER A 22 -9.33 -14.52 11.53
CA SER A 22 -8.26 -15.05 10.67
C SER A 22 -6.99 -15.32 11.47
N ASN A 23 -6.42 -16.52 11.32
CA ASN A 23 -5.10 -16.84 11.87
C ASN A 23 -3.95 -16.22 11.09
N ARG A 24 -4.19 -15.69 9.88
CA ARG A 24 -3.18 -15.01 9.06
C ARG A 24 -3.42 -13.51 9.04
N ALA A 25 -2.34 -12.76 9.29
CA ALA A 25 -2.23 -11.35 8.96
C ALA A 25 -1.69 -11.21 7.54
N LEU A 26 -2.19 -10.21 6.81
CA LEU A 26 -1.70 -9.86 5.49
C LEU A 26 -0.71 -8.72 5.63
N GLN A 27 0.40 -8.77 4.88
CA GLN A 27 1.42 -7.72 4.88
C GLN A 27 1.63 -7.20 3.47
N ALA A 28 1.82 -5.88 3.37
CA ALA A 28 2.17 -5.19 2.13
C ALA A 28 3.27 -4.17 2.40
N ASN A 29 4.21 -4.06 1.46
CA ASN A 29 5.26 -3.04 1.55
C ASN A 29 4.70 -1.69 1.11
N ILE A 30 5.16 -0.63 1.75
CA ILE A 30 4.89 0.76 1.39
C ILE A 30 5.87 1.14 0.29
N LEU A 31 5.36 1.36 -0.91
CA LEU A 31 6.12 1.83 -2.06
C LEU A 31 6.37 3.35 -2.00
N GLY A 32 5.48 4.06 -1.33
CA GLY A 32 5.54 5.52 -1.20
C GLY A 32 4.35 6.05 -0.41
N THR A 33 4.45 7.32 -0.04
CA THR A 33 3.38 8.06 0.63
C THR A 33 3.06 9.30 -0.20
N VAL A 34 1.78 9.57 -0.40
CA VAL A 34 1.28 10.76 -1.10
C VAL A 34 0.39 11.52 -0.13
N GLU A 35 0.60 12.83 -0.01
CA GLU A 35 -0.33 13.73 0.68
C GLU A 35 -1.13 14.48 -0.37
N ALA A 36 -2.46 14.37 -0.31
CA ALA A 36 -3.37 15.05 -1.21
C ALA A 36 -4.62 15.48 -0.44
N ASP A 37 -5.07 16.72 -0.63
CA ASP A 37 -6.29 17.28 -0.02
C ASP A 37 -6.40 17.07 1.51
N GLY A 38 -5.26 17.14 2.22
CA GLY A 38 -5.21 16.92 3.67
C GLY A 38 -5.29 15.46 4.12
N VAL A 39 -5.19 14.51 3.18
CA VAL A 39 -5.23 13.07 3.42
C VAL A 39 -3.88 12.45 3.07
N GLN A 40 -3.37 11.62 3.97
CA GLN A 40 -2.19 10.79 3.71
C GLN A 40 -2.61 9.45 3.09
N VAL A 41 -2.02 9.13 1.95
CA VAL A 41 -2.28 7.91 1.19
C VAL A 41 -1.02 7.06 1.12
N LEU A 42 -1.11 5.81 1.57
CA LEU A 42 -0.03 4.84 1.49
C LEU A 42 -0.18 4.01 0.21
N CYS A 43 0.82 4.04 -0.65
CA CYS A 43 0.86 3.21 -1.86
C CYS A 43 1.48 1.85 -1.51
N LEU A 44 0.74 0.78 -1.73
CA LEU A 44 1.13 -0.58 -1.32
C LEU A 44 1.50 -1.46 -2.51
N ASP A 45 2.40 -2.43 -2.28
CA ASP A 45 2.87 -3.36 -3.32
C ASP A 45 1.83 -4.41 -3.77
N ARG A 46 0.73 -4.57 -3.02
CA ARG A 46 -0.32 -5.55 -3.30
C ARG A 46 -1.67 -5.17 -2.72
N LEU A 47 -2.71 -5.84 -3.20
CA LEU A 47 -4.07 -5.70 -2.69
C LEU A 47 -4.21 -6.35 -1.31
N VAL A 48 -4.70 -5.57 -0.34
CA VAL A 48 -4.89 -6.02 1.04
C VAL A 48 -6.35 -6.26 1.44
N HIS A 49 -7.28 -5.87 0.56
CA HIS A 49 -8.72 -5.91 0.79
C HIS A 49 -9.46 -6.74 -0.27
N ALA A 50 -10.64 -7.24 0.08
CA ALA A 50 -11.55 -7.87 -0.86
C ALA A 50 -12.31 -6.82 -1.66
N SER A 51 -12.83 -7.19 -2.84
CA SER A 51 -13.51 -6.25 -3.76
C SER A 51 -14.74 -5.55 -3.18
N HIS A 52 -15.32 -6.08 -2.11
CA HIS A 52 -16.48 -5.51 -1.41
C HIS A 52 -16.10 -4.72 -0.15
N GLU A 53 -14.85 -4.78 0.29
CA GLU A 53 -14.36 -4.00 1.44
C GLU A 53 -13.98 -2.59 0.96
N GLN A 54 -14.54 -1.56 1.62
CA GLN A 54 -14.31 -0.15 1.26
C GLN A 54 -13.56 0.63 2.37
N GLN A 55 -13.48 0.09 3.59
CA GLN A 55 -12.90 0.78 4.74
C GLN A 55 -12.31 -0.23 5.74
N PHE A 56 -11.17 0.12 6.34
CA PHE A 56 -10.60 -0.57 7.51
C PHE A 56 -10.40 0.43 8.65
N GLY A 57 -11.33 0.46 9.61
CA GLY A 57 -11.30 1.44 10.69
C GLY A 57 -11.38 2.85 10.12
N GLU A 58 -10.32 3.65 10.30
CA GLU A 58 -10.22 5.04 9.84
C GLU A 58 -9.61 5.16 8.43
N TRP A 59 -9.16 4.04 7.84
CA TRP A 59 -8.57 4.01 6.51
C TRP A 59 -9.61 3.74 5.42
N THR A 60 -9.77 4.67 4.48
CA THR A 60 -10.53 4.44 3.25
C THR A 60 -9.68 3.61 2.28
N LEU A 61 -10.28 2.57 1.70
CA LEU A 61 -9.59 1.65 0.80
C LEU A 61 -9.81 2.09 -0.64
N ALA A 62 -8.72 2.18 -1.39
CA ALA A 62 -8.74 2.32 -2.84
C ALA A 62 -8.00 1.13 -3.44
N GLY A 63 -8.48 0.64 -4.59
CA GLY A 63 -7.88 -0.52 -5.26
C GLY A 63 -6.37 -0.37 -5.41
N ALA A 64 -5.63 -1.42 -5.08
CA ALA A 64 -4.16 -1.37 -5.04
C ALA A 64 -3.58 -0.92 -6.40
N VAL A 65 -2.75 0.11 -6.35
CA VAL A 65 -1.95 0.54 -7.50
C VAL A 65 -0.79 -0.43 -7.63
N THR A 66 -0.75 -1.23 -8.69
CA THR A 66 0.54 -1.80 -9.09
C THR A 66 0.59 -2.12 -10.58
N THR A 67 1.28 -1.24 -11.30
CA THR A 67 2.06 -1.50 -12.52
C THR A 67 3.13 -0.41 -12.60
N LEU A 68 4.41 -0.77 -12.56
CA LEU A 68 5.54 0.15 -12.66
C LEU A 68 6.22 0.00 -14.02
N LEU A 69 6.37 1.11 -14.75
CA LEU A 69 7.11 1.18 -16.02
C LEU A 69 8.45 1.90 -15.83
N SER A 70 9.49 1.36 -16.44
CA SER A 70 10.85 1.88 -16.40
C SER A 70 11.41 2.07 -17.81
N ARG A 71 12.26 3.08 -17.99
CA ARG A 71 13.04 3.33 -19.21
C ARG A 71 14.54 3.32 -18.90
N PRO A 72 15.43 3.07 -19.88
CA PRO A 72 16.87 3.15 -19.65
C PRO A 72 17.28 4.57 -19.26
N LEU A 73 18.14 4.67 -18.26
CA LEU A 73 18.91 5.89 -18.04
C LEU A 73 19.96 5.95 -19.15
N LYS A 74 19.96 7.03 -19.93
CA LYS A 74 21.09 7.32 -20.81
C LYS A 74 22.26 7.61 -19.88
N LEU A 75 23.18 6.67 -19.72
CA LEU A 75 24.50 7.03 -19.22
C LEU A 75 25.09 7.96 -20.28
N GLU A 76 25.07 9.27 -20.04
CA GLU A 76 26.10 10.09 -20.65
C GLU A 76 27.41 9.53 -20.13
N ALA A 77 28.21 8.98 -21.04
CA ALA A 77 29.58 8.65 -20.73
C ALA A 77 30.20 9.93 -20.21
N ALA A 78 30.43 9.98 -18.90
CA ALA A 78 31.27 10.99 -18.29
C ALA A 78 32.66 10.78 -18.89
N ALA A 79 32.89 11.39 -20.05
CA ALA A 79 34.22 11.73 -20.51
C ALA A 79 34.75 12.78 -19.54
N LEU A 80 35.37 12.31 -18.47
CA LEU A 80 36.26 13.10 -17.64
C LEU A 80 37.62 12.41 -17.72
N GLN A 81 38.32 12.86 -18.77
CA GLN A 81 39.76 13.03 -18.99
C GLN A 81 40.72 12.14 -18.22
#